data_AF-A0A6L3KRM4-F1
#
_entry.id   AF-A0A6L3KRM4-F1
#
_cell.length_a   1.000
_cell.length_b   1.000
_cell.length_c   1.000
_cell.angle_alpha   90.00
_cell.angle_beta   90.00
_cell.angle_gamma   90.00
#
_symmetry.space_group_name_H-M   'P 1'
#
loop_
_entity.id
_entity.type
_entity.pdbx_description
1 polymer ?
#
loop_
_entity_poly.entity_id
_entity_poly.type
_entity_poly.pdbx_seq_one_letter_code
_entity_poly.pdbx_strand_id
1 'polypeptide(L)'
;MIESLDVILWDKKVGTLVANREGHRSKACFYFDSDYVRNGYDIAPLRAPVKGVAAQRGLPVYPDEERLFGGLPSFIADSLPDHWGNTVFNEWAKVHHIRMRDLSALDRLAYIGRRGMGALEFVPPTAEELETPFKVEIADLYQLARQAFEEAGRFNVPVSGNLMVESLFKVGTSAGGRRPKAVVNVNFEEGQCYSGQVATPYPGYTPMIVKFDEHQKMPTTRIEYSYYLMAVDAELQMMPSRLLEGEQTAHFLTERFDRQNGKKVHIQTLAAMNPSADSYEALFEAACRIGVPPGELRQLFRSMVLNVLGGNVDDHNKNFSFLMDDDGHWHVAPAYDYTFSVDPDAPYYVNRHSMTVNNKTEGITAEDLLEVARRYGIKAAEPFIEKAIGIVSHYPEYGREAGVGEEWIGTIEKEIAARIECVSDNRADRLK
;
A
#
# COMPACT_ATOMS: atom_id res chain seq x y z
N MET A 1 15.46 8.60 22.62
CA MET A 1 14.44 9.49 22.06
C MET A 1 15.13 10.32 21.02
N ILE A 2 14.82 10.06 19.76
CA ILE A 2 15.51 10.66 18.62
C ILE A 2 15.04 12.10 18.46
N GLU A 3 16.00 13.03 18.40
CA GLU A 3 15.72 14.46 18.24
C GLU A 3 15.87 14.92 16.79
N SER A 4 16.67 14.19 16.00
CA SER A 4 16.84 14.44 14.58
C SER A 4 17.10 13.16 13.81
N LEU A 5 16.63 13.10 12.56
CA LEU A 5 16.79 11.96 11.67
C LEU A 5 17.03 12.44 10.24
N ASP A 6 18.12 12.02 9.63
CA ASP A 6 18.41 12.31 8.23
C ASP A 6 17.54 11.44 7.32
N VAL A 7 17.03 12.04 6.25
CA VAL A 7 16.24 11.37 5.21
C VAL A 7 17.13 11.25 3.97
N ILE A 8 17.39 10.01 3.56
CA ILE A 8 18.25 9.69 2.43
C ILE A 8 17.39 9.13 1.29
N LEU A 9 17.70 9.52 0.06
CA LEU A 9 17.17 8.94 -1.17
C LEU A 9 18.35 8.62 -2.09
N TRP A 10 18.54 7.34 -2.43
CA TRP A 10 19.63 6.87 -3.32
C TRP A 10 21.00 7.48 -2.96
N ASP A 11 21.43 7.25 -1.72
CA ASP A 11 22.69 7.73 -1.14
C ASP A 11 22.83 9.27 -1.03
N LYS A 12 21.79 10.04 -1.39
CA LYS A 12 21.77 11.50 -1.23
C LYS A 12 20.93 11.89 -0.03
N LYS A 13 21.49 12.72 0.84
CA LYS A 13 20.73 13.35 1.92
C LYS A 13 19.73 14.34 1.33
N VAL A 14 18.44 14.01 1.40
CA VAL A 14 17.35 14.89 0.98
C VAL A 14 17.18 16.03 1.98
N GLY A 15 17.31 15.71 3.26
CA GLY A 15 17.13 16.65 4.35
C GLY A 15 17.16 15.99 5.72
N THR A 16 16.73 16.73 6.73
CA THR A 16 16.71 16.29 8.12
C THR A 16 15.36 16.59 8.76
N LEU A 17 14.79 15.58 9.41
CA LEU A 17 13.68 15.73 10.33
C LEU A 17 14.22 16.20 11.67
N VAL A 18 13.63 17.24 12.23
CA VAL A 18 13.97 17.77 13.56
C VAL A 18 12.73 17.77 14.42
N ALA A 19 12.82 17.12 15.57
CA ALA A 19 11.75 17.07 16.55
C ALA A 19 11.45 18.48 17.07
N ASN A 20 10.17 18.85 17.05
CA ASN A 20 9.65 20.03 17.70
C ASN A 20 8.66 19.59 18.79
N ARG A 21 8.95 19.96 20.04
CA ARG A 21 8.09 19.64 21.18
C ARG A 21 7.11 20.78 21.42
N GLU A 22 5.92 20.67 20.87
CA GLU A 22 4.78 21.53 21.21
C GLU A 22 3.82 20.78 22.16
N GLY A 23 3.95 21.03 23.47
CA GLY A 23 3.09 20.41 24.49
C GLY A 23 3.29 18.89 24.61
N HIS A 24 2.20 18.12 24.61
CA HIS A 24 2.22 16.66 24.78
C HIS A 24 2.36 15.87 23.46
N ARG A 25 2.36 16.54 22.30
CA ARG A 25 2.49 15.89 20.99
C ARG A 25 3.88 16.16 20.42
N SER A 26 4.63 15.10 20.12
CA SER A 26 5.88 15.21 19.38
C SER A 26 5.56 15.44 17.90
N LYS A 27 5.95 16.60 17.38
CA LYS A 27 5.91 16.93 15.95
C LYS A 27 7.33 16.90 15.39
N ALA A 28 7.48 16.80 14.08
CA ALA A 28 8.76 17.00 13.41
C ALA A 28 8.59 17.95 12.23
N CYS A 29 9.54 18.87 12.07
CA CYS A 29 9.67 19.67 10.86
C CYS A 29 10.75 19.04 9.97
N PHE A 30 10.58 19.13 8.66
CA PHE A 30 11.58 18.69 7.70
C PHE A 30 12.34 19.88 7.14
N TYR A 31 13.66 19.80 7.12
CA TYR A 31 14.53 20.79 6.50
C TYR A 31 15.24 20.15 5.32
N PHE A 32 15.10 20.74 4.13
CA PHE A 32 15.86 20.28 2.97
C PHE A 32 17.35 20.51 3.17
N ASP A 33 18.14 19.56 2.68
CA ASP A 33 19.60 19.71 2.59
C ASP A 33 19.96 20.70 1.46
N SER A 34 20.86 21.63 1.75
CA SER A 34 21.21 22.70 0.79
C SER A 34 21.88 22.18 -0.48
N ASP A 35 22.55 21.03 -0.44
CA ASP A 35 23.15 20.43 -1.63
C ASP A 35 22.10 19.68 -2.45
N TYR A 36 21.13 19.04 -1.78
CA TYR A 36 19.99 18.41 -2.45
C TYR A 36 19.14 19.44 -3.21
N VAL A 37 18.88 20.61 -2.64
CA VAL A 37 18.05 21.66 -3.27
C VAL A 37 18.59 22.10 -4.64
N ARG A 38 19.91 21.99 -4.88
CA ARG A 38 20.53 22.44 -6.13
C ARG A 38 20.25 21.50 -7.31
N ASN A 39 20.31 20.18 -7.09
CA ASN A 39 20.32 19.18 -8.16
C ASN A 39 19.52 17.90 -7.81
N GLY A 40 18.72 17.93 -6.74
CA GLY A 40 17.90 16.81 -6.28
C GLY A 40 16.57 16.71 -7.01
N TYR A 41 16.00 15.51 -6.97
CA TYR A 41 14.68 15.24 -7.53
C TYR A 41 13.58 15.83 -6.65
N ASP A 42 12.45 16.20 -7.27
CA ASP A 42 11.28 16.67 -6.53
C ASP A 42 10.48 15.48 -6.00
N ILE A 43 10.76 15.08 -4.75
CA ILE A 43 10.14 13.91 -4.11
C ILE A 43 8.71 14.17 -3.61
N ALA A 44 8.27 15.44 -3.60
CA ALA A 44 6.98 15.84 -3.06
C ALA A 44 6.44 17.10 -3.78
N PRO A 45 6.29 17.08 -5.12
CA PRO A 45 6.05 18.28 -5.94
C PRO A 45 4.74 19.01 -5.62
N LEU A 46 3.78 18.36 -4.95
CA LEU A 46 2.51 18.98 -4.56
C LEU A 46 2.47 19.46 -3.10
N ARG A 47 3.43 19.02 -2.26
CA ARG A 47 3.49 19.34 -0.83
C ARG A 47 4.66 20.23 -0.47
N ALA A 48 5.85 19.83 -0.91
CA ALA A 48 7.09 20.50 -0.61
C ALA A 48 8.01 20.49 -1.85
N PRO A 49 7.65 21.25 -2.91
CA PRO A 49 8.45 21.26 -4.13
C PRO A 49 9.89 21.70 -3.83
N VAL A 50 10.88 21.03 -4.43
CA VAL A 50 12.30 21.36 -4.23
C VAL A 50 12.64 22.78 -4.70
N LYS A 51 11.87 23.30 -5.66
CA LYS A 51 11.95 24.70 -6.15
C LYS A 51 11.06 25.67 -5.36
N GLY A 52 10.34 25.18 -4.36
CA GLY A 52 9.44 25.96 -3.52
C GLY A 52 10.18 26.84 -2.50
N VAL A 53 9.47 27.81 -1.93
CA VAL A 53 10.04 28.80 -1.00
C VAL A 53 10.70 28.14 0.22
N ALA A 54 10.10 27.08 0.75
CA ALA A 54 10.64 26.39 1.92
C ALA A 54 12.03 25.80 1.65
N ALA A 55 12.16 25.01 0.58
CA ALA A 55 13.42 24.44 0.14
C ALA A 55 14.45 25.51 -0.23
N GLN A 56 14.08 26.48 -1.08
CA GLN A 56 15.02 27.48 -1.61
C GLN A 56 15.54 28.48 -0.56
N ARG A 57 14.81 28.68 0.54
CA ARG A 57 15.20 29.60 1.63
C ARG A 57 15.63 28.88 2.91
N GLY A 58 15.71 27.55 2.90
CA GLY A 58 16.06 26.75 4.09
C GLY A 58 15.04 26.88 5.23
N LEU A 59 13.77 27.12 4.91
CA LEU A 59 12.69 27.17 5.90
C LEU A 59 12.16 25.76 6.18
N PRO A 60 11.64 25.50 7.39
CA PRO A 60 11.03 24.22 7.72
C PRO A 60 9.79 23.95 6.85
N VAL A 61 9.64 22.69 6.48
CA VAL A 61 8.36 22.11 6.07
C VAL A 61 7.69 21.56 7.32
N TYR A 62 6.54 22.15 7.66
CA TYR A 62 5.78 21.81 8.85
C TYR A 62 4.96 20.53 8.65
N PRO A 63 4.63 19.83 9.74
CA PRO A 63 3.80 18.63 9.66
C PRO A 63 2.37 18.95 9.25
N ASP A 64 1.72 17.97 8.62
CA ASP A 64 0.30 18.03 8.34
C ASP A 64 -0.52 17.86 9.63
N GLU A 65 -1.70 18.49 9.69
CA GLU A 65 -2.50 18.56 10.92
C GLU A 65 -3.22 17.25 11.25
N GLU A 66 -3.51 16.43 10.23
CA GLU A 66 -4.26 15.21 10.43
C GLU A 66 -3.50 14.21 11.30
N ARG A 67 -4.24 13.59 12.22
CA ARG A 67 -3.68 12.64 13.19
C ARG A 67 -2.97 11.47 12.51
N LEU A 68 -3.41 11.08 11.32
CA LEU A 68 -2.87 9.94 10.58
C LEU A 68 -1.41 10.15 10.14
N PHE A 69 -0.93 11.40 10.05
CA PHE A 69 0.46 11.71 9.70
C PHE A 69 1.40 11.72 10.91
N GLY A 70 0.90 11.46 12.12
CA GLY A 70 1.73 11.28 13.31
C GLY A 70 2.57 12.50 13.70
N GLY A 71 2.20 13.70 13.24
CA GLY A 71 2.98 14.92 13.47
C GLY A 71 4.19 15.05 12.56
N LEU A 72 4.18 14.44 11.38
CA LEU A 72 5.17 14.58 10.31
C LEU A 72 4.57 15.24 9.06
N PRO A 73 5.39 15.77 8.15
CA PRO A 73 4.94 16.10 6.80
C PRO A 73 4.47 14.83 6.07
N SER A 74 3.36 14.92 5.35
CA SER A 74 2.69 13.81 4.65
C SER A 74 3.62 12.95 3.79
N PHE A 75 4.47 13.57 2.97
CA PHE A 75 5.44 12.88 2.09
C PHE A 75 6.55 12.11 2.84
N ILE A 76 6.70 12.33 4.14
CA ILE A 76 7.57 11.54 5.03
C ILE A 76 6.74 10.55 5.84
N ALA A 77 5.57 10.98 6.32
CA ALA A 77 4.65 10.17 7.11
C ALA A 77 4.19 8.91 6.38
N ASP A 78 4.21 8.90 5.05
CA ASP A 78 3.89 7.73 4.22
C ASP A 78 4.83 6.53 4.46
N SER A 79 6.03 6.79 5.00
CA SER A 79 6.96 5.75 5.43
C SER A 79 6.66 5.20 6.83
N LEU A 80 5.69 5.76 7.56
CA LEU A 80 5.31 5.23 8.87
C LEU A 80 4.67 3.84 8.73
N PRO A 81 4.86 2.97 9.73
CA PRO A 81 4.23 1.66 9.70
C PRO A 81 2.70 1.79 9.79
N ASP A 82 2.02 0.87 9.12
CA ASP A 82 0.57 0.68 9.16
C ASP A 82 0.12 0.01 10.47
N HIS A 83 -1.13 -0.45 10.55
CA HIS A 83 -1.63 -1.07 11.77
C HIS A 83 -0.79 -2.30 12.16
N TRP A 84 -0.53 -3.19 11.20
CA TRP A 84 0.25 -4.40 11.43
C TRP A 84 1.72 -4.08 11.79
N GLY A 85 2.38 -3.20 11.04
CA GLY A 85 3.74 -2.77 11.34
C GLY A 85 3.86 -2.08 12.70
N ASN A 86 2.82 -1.34 13.13
CA ASN A 86 2.78 -0.79 14.48
C ASN A 86 2.66 -1.89 15.55
N THR A 87 1.89 -2.95 15.31
CA THR A 87 1.84 -4.11 16.21
C THR A 87 3.22 -4.74 16.36
N VAL A 88 3.91 -5.01 15.26
CA VAL A 88 5.27 -5.58 15.25
C VAL A 88 6.27 -4.66 15.97
N PHE A 89 6.23 -3.35 15.70
CA PHE A 89 7.06 -2.36 16.38
C PHE A 89 6.80 -2.30 17.90
N ASN A 90 5.54 -2.38 18.31
CA ASN A 90 5.18 -2.35 19.73
C ASN A 90 5.72 -3.58 20.47
N GLU A 91 5.64 -4.77 19.84
CA GLU A 91 6.25 -5.99 20.39
C GLU A 91 7.78 -5.87 20.48
N TRP A 92 8.43 -5.30 19.47
CA TRP A 92 9.87 -5.01 19.52
C TRP A 92 10.20 -4.07 20.68
N ALA A 93 9.48 -2.96 20.83
CA ALA A 93 9.69 -2.03 21.93
C ALA A 93 9.50 -2.68 23.31
N LYS A 94 8.53 -3.59 23.46
CA LYS A 94 8.33 -4.35 24.72
C LYS A 94 9.52 -5.24 25.05
N VAL A 95 10.03 -6.00 24.08
CA VAL A 95 11.20 -6.89 24.26
C VAL A 95 12.45 -6.08 24.65
N HIS A 96 12.60 -4.87 24.10
CA HIS A 96 13.70 -3.96 24.43
C HIS A 96 13.41 -3.07 25.66
N HIS A 97 12.36 -3.35 26.42
CA HIS A 97 11.96 -2.62 27.62
C HIS A 97 11.74 -1.10 27.42
N ILE A 98 11.34 -0.70 26.21
CA ILE A 98 11.05 0.68 25.85
C ILE A 98 9.59 0.99 26.20
N ARG A 99 9.34 2.07 26.94
CA ARG A 99 7.97 2.46 27.30
C ARG A 99 7.29 3.10 26.10
N MET A 100 6.13 2.56 25.70
CA MET A 100 5.36 3.02 24.54
C MET A 100 5.02 4.52 24.54
N ARG A 101 4.76 5.09 25.72
CA ARG A 101 4.45 6.53 25.86
C ARG A 101 5.63 7.45 25.53
N ASP A 102 6.84 6.90 25.48
CA ASP A 102 8.06 7.63 25.18
C ASP A 102 8.43 7.53 23.69
N LEU A 103 7.64 6.86 22.84
CA LEU A 103 7.98 6.66 21.43
C LEU A 103 7.33 7.72 20.53
N SER A 104 8.17 8.45 19.79
CA SER A 104 7.76 9.44 18.79
C SER A 104 7.65 8.85 17.38
N ALA A 105 7.17 9.65 16.43
CA ALA A 105 7.20 9.28 15.01
C ALA A 105 8.64 9.13 14.47
N LEU A 106 9.60 9.90 14.98
CA LEU A 106 11.01 9.75 14.60
C LEU A 106 11.59 8.42 15.08
N ASP A 107 11.24 7.96 16.29
CA ASP A 107 11.70 6.66 16.79
C ASP A 107 11.12 5.51 15.93
N ARG A 108 9.89 5.65 15.41
CA ARG A 108 9.29 4.69 14.47
C ARG A 108 10.02 4.67 13.13
N LEU A 109 10.32 5.84 12.57
CA LEU A 109 11.08 5.95 11.33
C LEU A 109 12.51 5.41 11.47
N ALA A 110 13.17 5.65 12.60
CA ALA A 110 14.50 5.12 12.85
C ALA A 110 14.52 3.62 13.11
N TYR A 111 13.45 3.05 13.66
CA TYR A 111 13.26 1.60 13.70
C TYR A 111 13.12 1.00 12.30
N ILE A 112 12.38 1.66 11.41
CA ILE A 112 12.31 1.28 10.00
C ILE A 112 13.70 1.40 9.34
N GLY A 113 14.42 2.48 9.62
CA GLY A 113 15.80 2.68 9.17
C GLY A 113 15.88 2.64 7.64
N ARG A 114 16.66 1.69 7.12
CA ARG A 114 16.82 1.48 5.67
C ARG A 114 15.87 0.42 5.09
N ARG A 115 14.93 -0.10 5.88
CA ARG A 115 14.14 -1.30 5.53
C ARG A 115 12.72 -1.00 5.04
N GLY A 116 12.36 0.28 4.94
CA GLY A 116 11.01 0.71 4.57
C GLY A 116 10.60 0.38 3.13
N MET A 117 9.31 0.51 2.85
CA MET A 117 8.78 0.56 1.49
C MET A 117 9.30 1.79 0.75
N GLY A 118 9.44 1.65 -0.56
CA GLY A 118 10.05 2.68 -1.41
C GLY A 118 11.56 2.80 -1.20
N ALA A 119 12.09 3.97 -1.50
CA ALA A 119 13.52 4.27 -1.51
C ALA A 119 13.98 5.26 -0.43
N LEU A 120 13.07 5.79 0.38
CA LEU A 120 13.47 6.65 1.51
C LEU A 120 14.09 5.81 2.62
N GLU A 121 15.19 6.31 3.16
CA GLU A 121 15.87 5.73 4.31
C GLU A 121 16.05 6.76 5.41
N PHE A 122 16.06 6.28 6.64
CA PHE A 122 16.11 7.11 7.83
C PHE A 122 17.33 6.79 8.69
N VAL A 123 18.19 7.79 8.93
CA VAL A 123 19.52 7.60 9.51
C VAL A 123 19.75 8.56 10.70
N PRO A 124 20.29 8.10 11.85
CA PRO A 124 20.76 6.74 12.13
C PRO A 124 19.62 5.75 12.44
N PRO A 125 19.75 4.47 12.04
CA PRO A 125 18.78 3.45 12.42
C PRO A 125 18.90 3.10 13.92
N THR A 126 17.78 2.72 14.55
CA THR A 126 17.77 2.25 15.96
C THR A 126 17.93 0.73 16.06
N ALA A 127 17.71 0.01 14.97
CA ALA A 127 17.69 -1.45 14.93
C ALA A 127 18.55 -1.97 13.77
N GLU A 128 19.83 -1.61 13.77
CA GLU A 128 20.82 -1.95 12.73
C GLU A 128 21.04 -3.47 12.63
N GLU A 129 20.87 -4.19 13.73
CA GLU A 129 20.90 -5.65 13.80
C GLU A 129 19.80 -6.34 12.98
N LEU A 130 18.74 -5.60 12.63
CA LEU A 130 17.66 -6.07 11.75
C LEU A 130 17.97 -5.87 10.26
N GLU A 131 19.08 -5.21 9.92
CA GLU A 131 19.53 -4.94 8.54
C GLU A 131 20.42 -6.06 7.96
N THR A 132 20.49 -7.23 8.61
CA THR A 132 21.18 -8.42 8.08
C THR A 132 20.17 -9.44 7.52
N PRO A 133 20.32 -9.91 6.27
CA PRO A 133 19.44 -10.93 5.71
C PRO A 133 19.64 -12.26 6.43
N PHE A 134 18.55 -12.98 6.69
CA PHE A 134 18.58 -14.30 7.30
C PHE A 134 17.51 -15.19 6.68
N LYS A 135 17.74 -16.50 6.72
CA LYS A 135 16.81 -17.48 6.17
C LYS A 135 15.54 -17.53 7.02
N VAL A 136 14.39 -17.60 6.36
CA VAL A 136 13.07 -17.70 6.99
C VAL A 136 12.25 -18.78 6.30
N GLU A 137 11.36 -19.42 7.05
CA GLU A 137 10.34 -20.31 6.51
C GLU A 137 8.98 -19.61 6.62
N ILE A 138 8.19 -19.58 5.54
CA ILE A 138 6.90 -18.87 5.52
C ILE A 138 5.94 -19.44 6.57
N ALA A 139 5.98 -20.75 6.80
CA ALA A 139 5.18 -21.40 7.84
C ALA A 139 5.51 -20.89 9.25
N ASP A 140 6.79 -20.64 9.56
CA ASP A 140 7.20 -20.09 10.85
C ASP A 140 6.75 -18.64 11.00
N LEU A 141 6.93 -17.83 9.95
CA LEU A 141 6.45 -16.45 9.92
C LEU A 141 4.93 -16.37 10.10
N TYR A 142 4.22 -17.32 9.53
CA TYR A 142 2.78 -17.43 9.67
C TYR A 142 2.36 -17.70 11.13
N GLN A 143 2.98 -18.67 11.79
CA GLN A 143 2.70 -18.98 13.20
C GLN A 143 2.98 -17.77 14.10
N LEU A 144 4.09 -17.08 13.85
CA LEU A 144 4.46 -15.87 14.57
C LEU A 144 3.46 -14.74 14.34
N ALA A 145 3.02 -14.54 13.10
CA ALA A 145 2.06 -13.51 12.75
C ALA A 145 0.71 -13.75 13.46
N ARG A 146 0.26 -15.01 13.52
CA ARG A 146 -0.94 -15.40 14.27
C ARG A 146 -0.81 -15.11 15.76
N GLN A 147 0.30 -15.50 16.38
CA GLN A 147 0.52 -15.27 17.81
C GLN A 147 0.48 -13.77 18.14
N ALA A 148 1.21 -12.95 17.38
CA ALA A 148 1.22 -11.51 17.58
C ALA A 148 -0.18 -10.88 17.37
N PHE A 149 -0.96 -11.38 16.41
CA PHE A 149 -2.31 -10.89 16.16
C PHE A 149 -3.29 -11.30 17.29
N GLU A 150 -3.26 -12.56 17.73
CA GLU A 150 -4.09 -13.07 18.83
C GLU A 150 -3.77 -12.37 20.16
N GLU A 151 -2.49 -12.09 20.42
CA GLU A 151 -2.03 -11.38 21.62
C GLU A 151 -2.29 -9.88 21.55
N ALA A 152 -2.21 -9.23 20.38
CA ALA A 152 -2.64 -7.85 20.24
C ALA A 152 -4.13 -7.67 20.59
N GLY A 153 -4.95 -8.71 20.36
CA GLY A 153 -6.36 -8.76 20.79
C GLY A 153 -6.56 -9.11 22.27
N ARG A 154 -5.57 -9.71 22.94
CA ARG A 154 -5.63 -10.11 24.36
C ARG A 154 -4.66 -9.26 25.17
N PHE A 155 -5.18 -8.30 25.92
CA PHE A 155 -4.37 -7.64 26.95
C PHE A 155 -3.73 -8.71 27.87
N ASN A 156 -2.39 -8.71 27.91
CA ASN A 156 -1.56 -9.24 28.99
C ASN A 156 -1.05 -10.70 28.92
N VAL A 157 -0.45 -11.14 27.80
CA VAL A 157 0.50 -12.28 27.81
C VAL A 157 1.86 -11.82 27.31
N PRO A 158 2.96 -11.99 28.07
CA PRO A 158 4.30 -11.72 27.57
C PRO A 158 4.69 -12.80 26.56
N VAL A 159 5.04 -12.41 25.34
CA VAL A 159 5.78 -13.30 24.44
C VAL A 159 7.07 -13.67 25.15
N SER A 160 7.20 -14.93 25.56
CA SER A 160 8.43 -15.41 26.18
C SER A 160 9.56 -15.31 25.14
N GLY A 161 10.67 -14.68 25.55
CA GLY A 161 11.80 -14.30 24.70
C GLY A 161 12.42 -15.48 23.95
N ASN A 162 11.85 -15.80 22.80
CA ASN A 162 12.36 -16.79 21.87
C ASN A 162 12.92 -16.06 20.64
N LEU A 163 14.05 -16.53 20.12
CA LEU A 163 14.70 -16.11 18.88
C LEU A 163 13.75 -16.02 17.66
N MET A 164 12.60 -16.68 17.73
CA MET A 164 11.52 -16.64 16.74
C MET A 164 10.85 -15.26 16.65
N VAL A 165 10.69 -14.53 17.76
CA VAL A 165 10.03 -13.21 17.77
C VAL A 165 10.89 -12.16 17.04
N GLU A 166 12.22 -12.27 17.16
CA GLU A 166 13.15 -11.45 16.39
C GLU A 166 12.98 -11.65 14.88
N SER A 167 12.64 -12.87 14.45
CA SER A 167 12.37 -13.15 13.04
C SER A 167 11.14 -12.39 12.53
N LEU A 168 10.08 -12.28 13.36
CA LEU A 168 8.90 -11.47 13.05
C LEU A 168 9.23 -9.98 12.98
N PHE A 169 10.05 -9.45 13.89
CA PHE A 169 10.50 -8.04 13.86
C PHE A 169 11.26 -7.71 12.59
N LYS A 170 12.06 -8.66 12.12
CA LYS A 170 12.84 -8.46 10.92
C LYS A 170 11.98 -8.51 9.67
N VAL A 171 10.92 -9.33 9.58
CA VAL A 171 10.06 -9.44 8.39
C VAL A 171 8.78 -8.58 8.40
N GLY A 172 8.34 -8.15 9.59
CA GLY A 172 7.03 -7.52 9.83
C GLY A 172 7.05 -5.99 9.70
N THR A 173 7.74 -5.45 8.70
CA THR A 173 7.86 -3.99 8.53
C THR A 173 7.18 -3.47 7.26
N SER A 174 6.33 -2.46 7.48
CA SER A 174 5.95 -1.35 6.59
C SER A 174 5.26 -1.61 5.25
N ALA A 175 4.78 -2.81 4.93
CA ALA A 175 3.82 -2.94 3.82
C ALA A 175 2.42 -2.49 4.32
N GLY A 176 1.82 -1.45 3.75
CA GLY A 176 0.60 -0.82 4.28
C GLY A 176 -0.65 -1.71 4.33
N GLY A 177 -1.59 -1.52 5.27
CA GLY A 177 -2.83 -2.30 5.45
C GLY A 177 -3.21 -2.63 6.92
N ARG A 178 -4.19 -3.52 7.13
CA ARG A 178 -4.61 -4.00 8.47
C ARG A 178 -4.28 -5.47 8.76
N ARG A 179 -4.12 -6.27 7.70
CA ARG A 179 -3.95 -7.73 7.77
C ARG A 179 -2.49 -8.12 8.06
N PRO A 180 -2.24 -9.23 8.78
CA PRO A 180 -0.89 -9.73 9.02
C PRO A 180 -0.16 -10.03 7.71
N LYS A 181 1.07 -9.53 7.60
CA LYS A 181 1.90 -9.71 6.41
C LYS A 181 3.40 -9.70 6.71
N ALA A 182 4.18 -10.25 5.79
CA ALA A 182 5.62 -10.25 5.87
C ALA A 182 6.23 -9.84 4.53
N VAL A 183 7.41 -9.23 4.60
CA VAL A 183 8.21 -8.92 3.43
C VAL A 183 9.37 -9.92 3.39
N VAL A 184 9.47 -10.67 2.29
CA VAL A 184 10.43 -11.77 2.11
C VAL A 184 11.08 -11.70 0.74
N ASN A 185 12.24 -12.31 0.59
CA ASN A 185 12.88 -12.58 -0.68
C ASN A 185 12.72 -14.08 -0.96
N VAL A 186 12.10 -14.47 -2.07
CA VAL A 186 11.74 -15.88 -2.35
C VAL A 186 12.48 -16.38 -3.58
N ASN A 187 13.16 -17.51 -3.44
CA ASN A 187 13.63 -18.31 -4.58
C ASN A 187 12.66 -19.49 -4.73
N PHE A 188 11.81 -19.43 -5.77
CA PHE A 188 10.80 -20.44 -6.02
C PHE A 188 11.36 -21.75 -6.58
N GLU A 189 12.53 -21.72 -7.21
CA GLU A 189 13.17 -22.93 -7.76
C GLU A 189 13.79 -23.78 -6.64
N GLU A 190 14.45 -23.13 -5.68
CA GLU A 190 15.09 -23.80 -4.55
C GLU A 190 14.16 -23.99 -3.33
N GLY A 191 12.97 -23.36 -3.35
CA GLY A 191 12.04 -23.36 -2.23
C GLY A 191 12.59 -22.67 -0.98
N GLN A 192 13.43 -21.64 -1.14
CA GLN A 192 14.07 -20.93 -0.05
C GLN A 192 13.56 -19.51 0.10
N CYS A 193 13.43 -19.04 1.33
CA CYS A 193 13.07 -17.65 1.63
C CYS A 193 14.10 -16.98 2.56
N TYR A 194 14.33 -15.70 2.34
CA TYR A 194 15.08 -14.81 3.22
C TYR A 194 14.20 -13.63 3.65
N SER A 195 14.58 -12.92 4.71
CA SER A 195 13.95 -11.63 5.03
C SER A 195 14.05 -10.65 3.85
N GLY A 196 12.95 -9.92 3.59
CA GLY A 196 12.78 -9.09 2.39
C GLY A 196 13.16 -7.61 2.55
N GLN A 197 13.63 -7.24 3.74
CA GLN A 197 13.98 -5.88 4.13
C GLN A 197 15.34 -5.44 3.58
N VAL A 198 16.20 -6.40 3.27
CA VAL A 198 17.58 -6.22 2.85
C VAL A 198 17.79 -7.03 1.58
N ALA A 199 18.71 -6.59 0.71
CA ALA A 199 19.08 -7.38 -0.45
C ALA A 199 19.61 -8.76 -0.02
N THR A 200 19.29 -9.78 -0.80
CA THR A 200 19.82 -11.13 -0.58
C THR A 200 21.31 -11.17 -0.89
N PRO A 201 22.10 -12.00 -0.18
CA PRO A 201 23.51 -12.22 -0.52
C PRO A 201 23.69 -12.99 -1.84
N TYR A 202 22.62 -13.58 -2.38
CA TYR A 202 22.63 -14.42 -3.58
C TYR A 202 21.63 -13.91 -4.63
N PRO A 203 21.90 -14.09 -5.93
CA PRO A 203 20.95 -13.80 -7.00
C PRO A 203 19.78 -14.82 -7.00
N GLY A 204 18.75 -14.56 -7.81
CA GLY A 204 17.63 -15.50 -8.03
C GLY A 204 16.50 -15.42 -7.01
N TYR A 205 16.49 -14.40 -6.14
CA TYR A 205 15.40 -14.15 -5.21
C TYR A 205 14.51 -13.01 -5.70
N THR A 206 13.20 -13.23 -5.66
CA THR A 206 12.18 -12.22 -5.96
C THR A 206 11.70 -11.58 -4.65
N PRO A 207 11.72 -10.24 -4.50
CA PRO A 207 11.15 -9.56 -3.35
C PRO A 207 9.62 -9.65 -3.37
N MET A 208 9.03 -10.25 -2.34
CA MET A 208 7.59 -10.49 -2.23
C MET A 208 7.02 -9.86 -0.95
N ILE A 209 5.74 -9.50 -1.00
CA ILE A 209 4.88 -9.33 0.17
C ILE A 209 4.03 -10.59 0.30
N VAL A 210 4.07 -11.22 1.47
CA VAL A 210 3.22 -12.36 1.85
C VAL A 210 2.09 -11.83 2.71
N LYS A 211 0.85 -11.97 2.27
CA LYS A 211 -0.36 -11.77 3.08
C LYS A 211 -0.80 -13.11 3.63
N PHE A 212 -0.84 -13.20 4.96
CA PHE A 212 -1.11 -14.46 5.65
C PHE A 212 -2.59 -14.82 5.68
N ASP A 213 -2.86 -16.11 5.78
CA ASP A 213 -4.21 -16.64 5.92
C ASP A 213 -4.73 -16.41 7.34
N GLU A 214 -5.73 -15.57 7.50
CA GLU A 214 -6.24 -15.20 8.82
C GLU A 214 -7.16 -16.27 9.44
N HIS A 215 -7.47 -17.37 8.73
CA HIS A 215 -8.47 -18.39 9.11
C HIS A 215 -9.81 -17.78 9.57
N GLN A 216 -10.19 -16.66 8.94
CA GLN A 216 -11.48 -16.02 9.20
C GLN A 216 -12.58 -16.69 8.38
N LYS A 217 -13.84 -16.36 8.70
CA LYS A 217 -15.01 -16.80 7.93
C LYS A 217 -14.85 -16.46 6.44
N MET A 218 -14.26 -15.31 6.13
CA MET A 218 -13.94 -14.87 4.78
C MET A 218 -12.53 -15.34 4.37
N PRO A 219 -12.38 -16.10 3.26
CA PRO A 219 -11.09 -16.58 2.77
C PRO A 219 -10.35 -15.46 2.01
N THR A 220 -9.87 -14.46 2.74
CA THR A 220 -9.37 -13.18 2.19
C THR A 220 -8.25 -13.34 1.17
N THR A 221 -7.31 -14.25 1.39
CA THR A 221 -6.16 -14.50 0.51
C THR A 221 -6.57 -15.13 -0.83
N ARG A 222 -7.53 -16.06 -0.81
CA ARG A 222 -8.08 -16.69 -2.01
C ARG A 222 -8.94 -15.72 -2.81
N ILE A 223 -9.74 -14.91 -2.13
CA ILE A 223 -10.50 -13.82 -2.75
C ILE A 223 -9.56 -12.81 -3.40
N GLU A 224 -8.49 -12.39 -2.72
CA GLU A 224 -7.54 -11.46 -3.31
C GLU A 224 -6.82 -12.06 -4.54
N TYR A 225 -6.52 -13.36 -4.50
CA TYR A 225 -5.98 -14.07 -5.67
C TYR A 225 -6.97 -14.14 -6.84
N SER A 226 -8.27 -14.41 -6.60
CA SER A 226 -9.27 -14.41 -7.68
C SER A 226 -9.45 -13.02 -8.31
N TYR A 227 -9.32 -11.96 -7.52
CA TYR A 227 -9.34 -10.58 -8.01
C TYR A 227 -8.10 -10.23 -8.83
N TYR A 228 -6.92 -10.72 -8.42
CA TYR A 228 -5.72 -10.63 -9.23
C TYR A 228 -5.88 -11.30 -10.60
N LEU A 229 -6.51 -12.49 -10.67
CA LEU A 229 -6.77 -13.15 -11.95
C LEU A 229 -7.67 -12.29 -12.86
N MET A 230 -8.77 -11.74 -12.32
CA MET A 230 -9.63 -10.81 -13.06
C MET A 230 -8.88 -9.56 -13.54
N ALA A 231 -8.01 -9.01 -12.71
CA ALA A 231 -7.22 -7.83 -13.05
C ALA A 231 -6.25 -8.10 -14.21
N VAL A 232 -5.57 -9.25 -14.20
CA VAL A 232 -4.67 -9.67 -15.29
C VAL A 232 -5.44 -9.81 -16.60
N ASP A 233 -6.60 -10.47 -16.58
CA ASP A 233 -7.45 -10.64 -17.78
C ASP A 233 -8.02 -9.30 -18.28
N ALA A 234 -8.24 -8.36 -17.36
CA ALA A 234 -8.65 -7.00 -17.67
C ALA A 234 -7.48 -6.13 -18.19
N GLU A 235 -6.24 -6.64 -18.23
CA GLU A 235 -5.02 -5.87 -18.52
C GLU A 235 -4.79 -4.72 -17.51
N LEU A 236 -5.30 -4.83 -16.29
CA LEU A 236 -4.85 -3.96 -15.21
C LEU A 236 -3.45 -4.39 -14.82
N GLN A 237 -2.47 -3.50 -14.94
CA GLN A 237 -1.10 -3.83 -14.57
C GLN A 237 -1.02 -4.08 -13.05
N MET A 238 -0.77 -5.32 -12.66
CA MET A 238 -0.51 -5.74 -11.28
C MET A 238 0.79 -6.53 -11.24
N MET A 239 1.48 -6.51 -10.10
CA MET A 239 2.69 -7.31 -9.95
C MET A 239 2.37 -8.81 -9.94
N PRO A 240 3.25 -9.66 -10.49
CA PRO A 240 3.08 -11.10 -10.47
C PRO A 240 2.72 -11.58 -9.06
N SER A 241 1.56 -12.22 -8.96
CA SER A 241 1.01 -12.70 -7.70
C SER A 241 0.68 -14.17 -7.79
N ARG A 242 0.73 -14.86 -6.65
CA ARG A 242 0.52 -16.30 -6.56
C ARG A 242 -0.07 -16.69 -5.22
N LEU A 243 -0.74 -17.84 -5.20
CA LEU A 243 -1.18 -18.48 -3.98
C LEU A 243 -0.16 -19.53 -3.55
N LEU A 244 0.29 -19.47 -2.29
CA LEU A 244 1.10 -20.52 -1.67
C LEU A 244 0.20 -21.35 -0.76
N GLU A 245 -0.09 -22.58 -1.19
CA GLU A 245 -0.97 -23.49 -0.47
C GLU A 245 -0.17 -24.41 0.46
N GLY A 246 -0.59 -24.47 1.72
CA GLY A 246 -0.22 -25.49 2.69
C GLY A 246 -1.36 -26.49 2.89
N GLU A 247 -1.22 -27.41 3.85
CA GLU A 247 -2.25 -28.43 4.12
C GLU A 247 -3.60 -27.83 4.54
N GLN A 248 -3.59 -26.71 5.27
CA GLN A 248 -4.78 -26.06 5.82
C GLN A 248 -4.81 -24.53 5.62
N THR A 249 -3.81 -23.96 4.96
CA THR A 249 -3.62 -22.52 4.81
C THR A 249 -3.37 -22.14 3.35
N ALA A 250 -3.79 -20.95 2.95
CA ALA A 250 -3.44 -20.38 1.66
C ALA A 250 -2.95 -18.95 1.82
N HIS A 251 -1.68 -18.68 1.51
CA HIS A 251 -1.08 -17.35 1.61
C HIS A 251 -1.04 -16.68 0.25
N PHE A 252 -1.40 -15.40 0.19
CA PHE A 252 -1.32 -14.61 -1.04
C PHE A 252 0.04 -13.91 -1.10
N LEU A 253 0.79 -14.14 -2.17
CA LEU A 253 2.10 -13.53 -2.41
C LEU A 253 2.01 -12.60 -3.59
N THR A 254 2.53 -11.38 -3.46
CA THR A 254 2.64 -10.41 -4.56
C THR A 254 4.06 -9.86 -4.63
N GLU A 255 4.61 -9.76 -5.83
CA GLU A 255 5.93 -9.19 -6.06
C GLU A 255 5.94 -7.69 -5.75
N ARG A 256 7.05 -7.21 -5.19
CA ARG A 256 7.22 -5.81 -4.82
C ARG A 256 7.62 -4.98 -6.02
N PHE A 257 6.74 -4.07 -6.45
CA PHE A 257 7.08 -3.10 -7.50
C PHE A 257 8.11 -2.05 -7.06
N ASP A 258 8.31 -1.86 -5.76
CA ASP A 258 9.25 -0.89 -5.17
C ASP A 258 10.69 -1.44 -5.05
N ARG A 259 10.93 -2.63 -5.61
CA ARG A 259 12.22 -3.30 -5.69
C ARG A 259 12.42 -3.84 -7.11
N GLN A 260 13.26 -3.17 -7.91
CA GLN A 260 13.49 -3.54 -9.30
C GLN A 260 14.97 -3.63 -9.60
N ASN A 261 15.42 -4.71 -10.23
CA ASN A 261 16.82 -4.91 -10.64
C ASN A 261 17.83 -4.70 -9.49
N GLY A 262 17.47 -5.11 -8.27
CA GLY A 262 18.29 -4.91 -7.06
C GLY A 262 18.32 -3.48 -6.51
N LYS A 263 17.58 -2.54 -7.11
CA LYS A 263 17.45 -1.14 -6.67
C LYS A 263 16.13 -0.91 -5.94
N LYS A 264 16.11 0.10 -5.07
CA LYS A 264 14.88 0.64 -4.49
C LYS A 264 14.29 1.70 -5.42
N VAL A 265 12.98 1.64 -5.66
CA VAL A 265 12.25 2.65 -6.43
C VAL A 265 11.58 3.60 -5.46
N HIS A 266 11.62 4.91 -5.72
CA HIS A 266 10.93 5.88 -4.86
C HIS A 266 9.42 5.79 -5.11
N ILE A 267 8.63 5.77 -4.04
CA ILE A 267 7.18 5.65 -4.11
C ILE A 267 6.55 6.68 -3.18
N GLN A 268 5.39 7.20 -3.58
CA GLN A 268 4.51 8.00 -2.73
C GLN A 268 3.06 7.59 -2.99
N THR A 269 2.27 7.38 -1.94
CA THR A 269 0.82 7.24 -2.08
C THR A 269 0.18 8.58 -2.45
N LEU A 270 -1.04 8.54 -2.99
CA LEU A 270 -1.86 9.74 -3.18
C LEU A 270 -2.10 10.44 -1.84
N ALA A 271 -2.25 9.71 -0.73
CA ALA A 271 -2.39 10.29 0.61
C ALA A 271 -1.17 11.14 1.02
N ALA A 272 0.02 10.77 0.57
CA ALA A 272 1.24 11.50 0.84
C ALA A 272 1.41 12.71 -0.08
N MET A 273 1.03 12.55 -1.34
CA MET A 273 1.19 13.57 -2.37
C MET A 273 0.08 14.64 -2.33
N ASN A 274 -1.14 14.23 -2.01
CA ASN A 274 -2.34 15.05 -1.88
C ASN A 274 -3.23 14.51 -0.74
N PRO A 275 -2.91 14.81 0.53
CA PRO A 275 -3.66 14.37 1.72
C PRO A 275 -5.18 14.54 1.65
N SER A 276 -5.63 15.65 1.07
CA SER A 276 -7.04 16.00 0.95
C SER A 276 -7.77 15.30 -0.19
N ALA A 277 -7.09 14.45 -0.97
CA ALA A 277 -7.73 13.74 -2.08
C ALA A 277 -8.74 12.71 -1.58
N ASP A 278 -10.00 12.90 -1.99
CA ASP A 278 -11.18 12.09 -1.63
C ASP A 278 -12.00 11.65 -2.86
N SER A 279 -11.44 11.81 -4.06
CA SER A 279 -12.10 11.53 -5.34
C SER A 279 -11.11 10.99 -6.37
N TYR A 280 -11.60 10.17 -7.30
CA TYR A 280 -10.80 9.76 -8.45
C TYR A 280 -10.36 10.98 -9.27
N GLU A 281 -11.19 12.01 -9.41
CA GLU A 281 -10.81 13.25 -10.05
C GLU A 281 -9.57 13.90 -9.38
N ALA A 282 -9.50 13.93 -8.05
CA ALA A 282 -8.32 14.42 -7.34
C ALA A 282 -7.08 13.52 -7.57
N LEU A 283 -7.27 12.20 -7.71
CA LEU A 283 -6.20 11.26 -8.09
C LEU A 283 -5.65 11.56 -9.49
N PHE A 284 -6.53 11.70 -10.49
CA PHE A 284 -6.12 12.02 -11.85
C PHE A 284 -5.52 13.44 -11.96
N GLU A 285 -6.06 14.41 -11.22
CA GLU A 285 -5.48 15.77 -11.17
C GLU A 285 -4.07 15.74 -10.58
N ALA A 286 -3.86 14.99 -9.49
CA ALA A 286 -2.56 14.83 -8.88
C ALA A 286 -1.56 14.20 -9.87
N ALA A 287 -1.96 13.12 -10.57
CA ALA A 287 -1.15 12.47 -11.60
C ALA A 287 -0.73 13.46 -12.71
N CYS A 288 -1.68 14.24 -13.24
CA CYS A 288 -1.39 15.27 -14.24
C CYS A 288 -0.43 16.34 -13.73
N ARG A 289 -0.60 16.80 -12.48
CA ARG A 289 0.20 17.87 -11.90
C ARG A 289 1.65 17.47 -11.60
N ILE A 290 1.89 16.18 -11.36
CA ILE A 290 3.26 15.65 -11.18
C ILE A 290 3.92 15.21 -12.49
N GLY A 291 3.21 15.35 -13.61
CA GLY A 291 3.76 15.05 -14.93
C GLY A 291 3.72 13.58 -15.32
N VAL A 292 2.82 12.78 -14.74
CA VAL A 292 2.59 11.39 -15.20
C VAL A 292 2.27 11.38 -16.70
N PRO A 293 2.88 10.50 -17.50
CA PRO A 293 2.59 10.39 -18.92
C PRO A 293 1.09 10.15 -19.18
N PRO A 294 0.43 10.90 -20.10
CA PRO A 294 -1.00 10.76 -20.35
C PRO A 294 -1.46 9.34 -20.72
N GLY A 295 -0.55 8.53 -21.29
CA GLY A 295 -0.81 7.13 -21.61
C GLY A 295 -1.06 6.26 -20.39
N GLU A 296 -0.46 6.58 -19.25
CA GLU A 296 -0.54 5.81 -18.01
C GLU A 296 -1.81 6.12 -17.20
N LEU A 297 -2.48 7.24 -17.47
CA LEU A 297 -3.78 7.55 -16.84
C LEU A 297 -4.85 6.48 -17.13
N ARG A 298 -4.67 5.70 -18.21
CA ARG A 298 -5.51 4.52 -18.48
C ARG A 298 -5.44 3.49 -17.36
N GLN A 299 -4.29 3.32 -16.70
CA GLN A 299 -4.14 2.41 -15.57
C GLN A 299 -5.05 2.82 -14.40
N LEU A 300 -5.07 4.12 -14.05
CA LEU A 300 -5.96 4.66 -13.01
C LEU A 300 -7.44 4.47 -13.37
N PHE A 301 -7.78 4.66 -14.65
CA PHE A 301 -9.14 4.44 -15.14
C PHE A 301 -9.55 2.97 -15.02
N ARG A 302 -8.65 2.04 -15.37
CA ARG A 302 -8.89 0.61 -15.23
C ARG A 302 -9.11 0.22 -13.77
N SER A 303 -8.29 0.72 -12.85
CA SER A 303 -8.49 0.52 -11.41
C SER A 303 -9.84 1.04 -10.93
N MET A 304 -10.23 2.25 -11.32
CA MET A 304 -11.52 2.84 -10.96
C MET A 304 -12.70 1.95 -11.38
N VAL A 305 -12.74 1.55 -12.66
CA VAL A 305 -13.82 0.73 -13.20
C VAL A 305 -13.87 -0.64 -12.52
N LEU A 306 -12.72 -1.28 -12.31
CA LEU A 306 -12.65 -2.60 -11.66
C LEU A 306 -12.99 -2.54 -10.17
N ASN A 307 -12.63 -1.46 -9.46
CA ASN A 307 -13.04 -1.25 -8.07
C ASN A 307 -14.56 -1.10 -7.98
N VAL A 308 -15.15 -0.29 -8.86
CA VAL A 308 -16.60 -0.07 -8.93
C VAL A 308 -17.35 -1.36 -9.25
N LEU A 309 -16.93 -2.11 -10.27
CA LEU A 309 -17.61 -3.34 -10.69
C LEU A 309 -17.37 -4.50 -9.73
N GLY A 310 -16.15 -4.63 -9.21
CA GLY A 310 -15.74 -5.71 -8.32
C GLY A 310 -16.15 -5.51 -6.86
N GLY A 311 -16.76 -4.39 -6.48
CA GLY A 311 -17.09 -4.14 -5.07
C GLY A 311 -15.86 -4.02 -4.18
N ASN A 312 -14.80 -3.40 -4.70
CA ASN A 312 -13.71 -2.91 -3.88
C ASN A 312 -14.02 -1.47 -3.46
N VAL A 313 -14.62 -1.34 -2.28
CA VAL A 313 -15.04 -0.07 -1.69
C VAL A 313 -13.99 0.52 -0.72
N ASP A 314 -12.93 -0.24 -0.42
CA ASP A 314 -11.75 0.21 0.33
C ASP A 314 -10.73 0.91 -0.59
N ASP A 315 -11.21 1.62 -1.61
CA ASP A 315 -10.39 2.31 -2.62
C ASP A 315 -9.94 3.71 -2.16
N HIS A 316 -9.40 3.79 -0.95
CA HIS A 316 -8.95 5.05 -0.37
C HIS A 316 -7.60 5.53 -0.95
N ASN A 317 -7.24 6.79 -0.73
CA ASN A 317 -6.04 7.43 -1.28
C ASN A 317 -4.68 6.79 -0.92
N LYS A 318 -4.61 5.86 0.04
CA LYS A 318 -3.39 5.06 0.29
C LYS A 318 -3.22 3.85 -0.65
N ASN A 319 -4.25 3.49 -1.41
CA ASN A 319 -4.26 2.36 -2.35
C ASN A 319 -3.91 2.78 -3.79
N PHE A 320 -3.49 4.03 -3.97
CA PHE A 320 -2.95 4.53 -5.23
C PHE A 320 -1.58 5.13 -4.97
N SER A 321 -0.58 4.70 -5.74
CA SER A 321 0.79 5.20 -5.63
C SER A 321 1.33 5.69 -6.96
N PHE A 322 2.31 6.58 -6.85
CA PHE A 322 3.16 7.01 -7.93
C PHE A 322 4.59 6.56 -7.67
N LEU A 323 5.29 6.15 -8.72
CA LEU A 323 6.68 5.73 -8.69
C LEU A 323 7.52 6.82 -9.32
N MET A 324 8.71 7.07 -8.79
CA MET A 324 9.71 7.92 -9.45
C MET A 324 10.92 7.08 -9.82
N ASP A 325 11.25 7.05 -11.11
CA ASP A 325 12.42 6.34 -11.63
C ASP A 325 13.71 7.16 -11.39
N ASP A 326 14.87 6.56 -11.66
CA ASP A 326 16.17 7.22 -11.46
C ASP A 326 16.44 8.40 -12.41
N ASP A 327 15.55 8.65 -13.37
CA ASP A 327 15.53 9.85 -14.22
C ASP A 327 14.72 11.02 -13.62
N GLY A 328 13.98 10.79 -12.52
CA GLY A 328 13.18 11.79 -11.83
C GLY A 328 11.76 11.98 -12.38
N HIS A 329 11.30 11.17 -13.33
CA HIS A 329 9.94 11.21 -13.83
C HIS A 329 9.00 10.35 -12.97
N TRP A 330 7.78 10.85 -12.79
CA TRP A 330 6.74 10.14 -12.06
C TRP A 330 5.88 9.28 -12.99
N HIS A 331 5.56 8.08 -12.54
CA HIS A 331 4.76 7.07 -13.23
C HIS A 331 3.64 6.56 -12.32
N VAL A 332 2.57 6.03 -12.91
CA VAL A 332 1.53 5.32 -12.15
C VAL A 332 2.09 3.98 -11.67
N ALA A 333 1.93 3.66 -10.38
CA ALA A 333 2.33 2.36 -9.87
C ALA A 333 1.44 1.23 -10.42
N PRO A 334 1.96 -0.02 -10.53
CA PRO A 334 1.10 -1.19 -10.66
C PRO A 334 0.02 -1.19 -9.57
N ALA A 335 -1.19 -1.63 -9.93
CA ALA A 335 -2.27 -1.75 -8.97
C ALA A 335 -1.96 -2.82 -7.92
N TYR A 336 -2.47 -2.59 -6.71
CA TYR A 336 -2.34 -3.47 -5.56
C TYR A 336 -3.60 -3.34 -4.70
N ASP A 337 -3.80 -4.28 -3.78
CA ASP A 337 -4.95 -4.32 -2.87
C ASP A 337 -6.32 -4.29 -3.59
N TYR A 338 -6.37 -4.88 -4.79
CA TYR A 338 -7.63 -5.15 -5.49
C TYR A 338 -8.26 -6.44 -4.94
N THR A 339 -9.34 -6.30 -4.17
CA THR A 339 -10.03 -7.40 -3.50
C THR A 339 -11.50 -7.06 -3.28
N PHE A 340 -12.33 -8.06 -3.03
CA PHE A 340 -13.66 -7.83 -2.46
C PHE A 340 -13.52 -7.21 -1.06
N SER A 341 -14.19 -6.09 -0.82
CA SER A 341 -14.13 -5.39 0.46
C SER A 341 -15.50 -4.96 1.02
N VAL A 342 -16.58 -5.35 0.34
CA VAL A 342 -17.94 -5.19 0.85
C VAL A 342 -18.13 -6.12 2.05
N ASP A 343 -18.72 -5.60 3.12
CA ASP A 343 -19.17 -6.39 4.28
C ASP A 343 -20.68 -6.67 4.13
N PRO A 344 -21.07 -7.93 3.79
CA PRO A 344 -22.47 -8.28 3.58
C PRO A 344 -23.33 -8.21 4.86
N ASP A 345 -22.68 -8.29 6.03
CA ASP A 345 -23.35 -8.28 7.33
C ASP A 345 -23.48 -6.85 7.90
N ALA A 346 -22.81 -5.87 7.28
CA ALA A 346 -22.82 -4.49 7.74
C ALA A 346 -23.89 -3.62 7.04
N PRO A 347 -24.31 -2.50 7.67
CA PRO A 347 -25.27 -1.58 7.05
C PRO A 347 -24.79 -1.04 5.71
N TYR A 348 -25.68 -0.88 4.73
CA TYR A 348 -25.33 -0.49 3.36
C TYR A 348 -24.39 0.73 3.26
N TYR A 349 -24.52 1.71 4.15
CA TYR A 349 -23.72 2.94 4.13
C TYR A 349 -22.24 2.74 4.44
N VAL A 350 -21.84 1.59 5.02
CA VAL A 350 -20.41 1.26 5.21
C VAL A 350 -19.77 0.67 3.95
N ASN A 351 -20.60 0.22 2.99
CA ASN A 351 -20.17 -0.37 1.72
C ASN A 351 -20.14 0.67 0.58
N ARG A 352 -19.85 1.92 0.94
CA ARG A 352 -19.66 3.04 0.02
C ARG A 352 -18.19 3.16 -0.33
N HIS A 353 -17.90 3.51 -1.58
CA HIS A 353 -16.53 3.80 -2.01
C HIS A 353 -15.89 4.86 -1.13
N SER A 354 -14.62 4.64 -0.81
CA SER A 354 -13.82 5.55 0.00
C SER A 354 -13.47 6.83 -0.76
N MET A 355 -13.34 6.73 -2.08
CA MET A 355 -13.16 7.86 -2.98
C MET A 355 -14.37 8.02 -3.89
N THR A 356 -14.81 9.26 -4.10
CA THR A 356 -15.93 9.53 -5.00
C THR A 356 -15.55 9.33 -6.47
N VAL A 357 -16.53 8.91 -7.27
CA VAL A 357 -16.51 8.91 -8.74
C VAL A 357 -17.62 9.84 -9.19
N ASN A 358 -17.29 10.95 -9.86
CA ASN A 358 -18.27 11.94 -10.29
C ASN A 358 -19.20 12.40 -9.14
N ASN A 359 -18.62 12.65 -7.96
CA ASN A 359 -19.31 13.02 -6.71
C ASN A 359 -20.22 11.93 -6.11
N LYS A 360 -20.12 10.67 -6.55
CA LYS A 360 -20.87 9.55 -6.00
C LYS A 360 -19.95 8.56 -5.29
N THR A 361 -20.44 7.98 -4.19
CA THR A 361 -19.78 6.87 -3.49
C THR A 361 -20.55 5.54 -3.61
N GLU A 362 -21.73 5.57 -4.21
CA GLU A 362 -22.61 4.43 -4.48
C GLU A 362 -23.48 4.73 -5.70
N GLY A 363 -24.11 3.72 -6.30
CA GLY A 363 -24.96 3.91 -7.50
C GLY A 363 -24.19 4.54 -8.67
N ILE A 364 -22.94 4.15 -8.84
CA ILE A 364 -22.05 4.65 -9.89
C ILE A 364 -22.46 3.99 -11.21
N THR A 365 -22.73 4.80 -12.22
CA THR A 365 -23.25 4.36 -13.52
C THR A 365 -22.18 4.46 -14.60
N ALA A 366 -22.41 3.88 -15.79
CA ALA A 366 -21.48 4.01 -16.90
C ALA A 366 -21.19 5.47 -17.26
N GLU A 367 -22.17 6.38 -17.14
CA GLU A 367 -21.95 7.79 -17.47
C GLU A 367 -21.04 8.49 -16.47
N ASP A 368 -21.09 8.10 -15.19
CA ASP A 368 -20.19 8.64 -14.17
C ASP A 368 -18.73 8.27 -14.48
N LEU A 369 -18.49 7.02 -14.88
CA LEU A 369 -17.18 6.54 -15.32
C LEU A 369 -16.72 7.26 -16.60
N LEU A 370 -17.63 7.45 -17.56
CA LEU A 370 -17.32 8.09 -18.83
C LEU A 370 -17.07 9.59 -18.69
N GLU A 371 -17.68 10.28 -17.73
CA GLU A 371 -17.40 11.69 -17.46
C GLU A 371 -15.95 11.87 -16.99
N VAL A 372 -15.48 11.02 -16.07
CA VAL A 372 -14.07 11.00 -15.66
C VAL A 372 -13.17 10.69 -16.85
N ALA A 373 -13.51 9.68 -17.66
CA ALA A 373 -12.74 9.34 -18.87
C ALA A 373 -12.61 10.52 -19.84
N ARG A 374 -13.70 11.24 -20.12
CA ARG A 374 -13.69 12.42 -21.01
C ARG A 374 -12.84 13.54 -20.44
N ARG A 375 -12.98 13.83 -19.14
CA ARG A 375 -12.23 14.89 -18.45
C ARG A 375 -10.72 14.72 -18.56
N TYR A 376 -10.23 13.48 -18.48
CA TYR A 376 -8.79 13.18 -18.53
C TYR A 376 -8.32 12.57 -19.86
N GLY A 377 -9.14 12.65 -20.91
CA GLY A 377 -8.75 12.24 -22.27
C GLY A 377 -8.49 10.74 -22.44
N ILE A 378 -9.17 9.90 -21.66
CA ILE A 378 -9.02 8.44 -21.69
C ILE A 378 -9.68 7.87 -22.95
N LYS A 379 -8.85 7.35 -23.86
CA LYS A 379 -9.30 6.68 -25.08
C LYS A 379 -9.79 5.27 -24.78
N ALA A 380 -10.75 4.79 -25.58
CA ALA A 380 -11.32 3.44 -25.48
C ALA A 380 -11.93 3.10 -24.10
N ALA A 381 -12.50 4.09 -23.41
CA ALA A 381 -13.15 3.90 -22.11
C ALA A 381 -14.39 3.00 -22.20
N GLU A 382 -15.28 3.23 -23.18
CA GLU A 382 -16.49 2.41 -23.38
C GLU A 382 -16.19 0.93 -23.66
N PRO A 383 -15.31 0.58 -24.64
CA PRO A 383 -14.90 -0.81 -24.83
C PRO A 383 -14.27 -1.44 -23.60
N PHE A 384 -13.52 -0.66 -22.81
CA PHE A 384 -12.92 -1.19 -21.58
C PHE A 384 -13.98 -1.50 -20.52
N ILE A 385 -14.98 -0.63 -20.33
CA ILE A 385 -16.10 -0.90 -19.41
C ILE A 385 -16.83 -2.19 -19.81
N GLU A 386 -17.08 -2.40 -21.10
CA GLU A 386 -17.69 -3.63 -21.62
C GLU A 386 -16.84 -4.87 -21.34
N LYS A 387 -15.53 -4.78 -21.61
CA LYS A 387 -14.58 -5.85 -21.29
C LYS A 387 -14.59 -6.17 -19.80
N ALA A 388 -14.55 -5.14 -18.94
CA ALA A 388 -14.55 -5.30 -17.50
C ALA A 388 -15.84 -5.95 -16.99
N ILE A 389 -17.01 -5.53 -17.49
CA ILE A 389 -18.30 -6.18 -17.18
C ILE A 389 -18.26 -7.66 -17.55
N GLY A 390 -17.80 -7.99 -18.76
CA GLY A 390 -17.68 -9.37 -19.21
C GLY A 390 -16.72 -10.21 -18.36
N ILE A 391 -15.66 -9.62 -17.82
CA ILE A 391 -14.73 -10.33 -16.93
C ILE A 391 -15.38 -10.57 -15.57
N VAL A 392 -15.88 -9.51 -14.92
CA VAL A 392 -16.43 -9.64 -13.56
C VAL A 392 -17.71 -10.51 -13.53
N SER A 393 -18.48 -10.57 -14.63
CA SER A 393 -19.65 -11.45 -14.72
C SER A 393 -19.30 -12.93 -14.66
N HIS A 394 -18.05 -13.31 -14.94
CA HIS A 394 -17.55 -14.67 -14.82
C HIS A 394 -16.77 -14.90 -13.52
N TYR A 395 -16.98 -14.07 -12.48
CA TYR A 395 -16.36 -14.23 -11.16
C TYR A 395 -16.37 -15.67 -10.61
N PRO A 396 -17.44 -16.47 -10.76
CA PRO A 396 -17.44 -17.86 -10.28
C PRO A 396 -16.30 -18.73 -10.83
N GLU A 397 -15.81 -18.46 -12.03
CA GLU A 397 -14.69 -19.20 -12.64
C GLU A 397 -13.38 -18.86 -11.92
N TYR A 398 -13.06 -17.57 -11.79
CA TYR A 398 -11.88 -17.09 -11.05
C TYR A 398 -11.92 -17.49 -9.57
N GLY A 399 -13.10 -17.45 -8.96
CA GLY A 399 -13.30 -17.88 -7.57
C GLY A 399 -12.97 -19.36 -7.39
N ARG A 400 -13.45 -20.24 -8.27
CA ARG A 400 -13.14 -21.68 -8.22
C ARG A 400 -11.67 -21.95 -8.50
N GLU A 401 -11.08 -21.26 -9.47
CA GLU A 401 -9.64 -21.37 -9.77
C GLU A 401 -8.79 -21.01 -8.56
N ALA A 402 -9.15 -19.96 -7.82
CA ALA A 402 -8.49 -19.56 -6.58
C ALA A 402 -8.86 -20.42 -5.36
N GLY A 403 -9.78 -21.39 -5.50
CA GLY A 403 -10.28 -22.23 -4.41
C GLY A 403 -11.17 -21.51 -3.39
N VAL A 404 -11.82 -20.42 -3.78
CA VAL A 404 -12.84 -19.74 -2.94
C VAL A 404 -14.04 -20.68 -2.77
N GLY A 405 -14.58 -20.76 -1.55
CA GLY A 405 -15.76 -21.60 -1.28
C GLY A 405 -17.04 -21.07 -1.96
N GLU A 406 -17.94 -21.97 -2.36
CA GLU A 406 -19.17 -21.62 -3.12
C GLU A 406 -20.08 -20.62 -2.39
N GLU A 407 -20.09 -20.60 -1.04
CA GLU A 407 -20.79 -19.58 -0.26
C GLU A 407 -20.32 -18.17 -0.63
N TRP A 408 -19.01 -17.93 -0.54
CA TRP A 408 -18.41 -16.64 -0.87
C TRP A 408 -18.44 -16.34 -2.36
N ILE A 409 -18.37 -17.36 -3.22
CA ILE A 409 -18.58 -17.18 -4.66
C ILE A 409 -19.95 -16.58 -4.91
N GLY A 410 -21.01 -17.18 -4.37
CA GLY A 410 -22.38 -16.69 -4.55
C GLY A 410 -22.60 -15.30 -3.96
N THR A 411 -21.99 -15.00 -2.80
CA THR A 411 -22.04 -13.65 -2.20
C THR A 411 -21.42 -12.59 -3.12
N ILE A 412 -20.20 -12.85 -3.61
CA ILE A 412 -19.48 -11.88 -4.45
C ILE A 412 -20.14 -11.74 -5.82
N GLU A 413 -20.59 -12.85 -6.42
CA GLU A 413 -21.33 -12.84 -7.69
C GLU A 413 -22.58 -11.96 -7.60
N LYS A 414 -23.35 -12.06 -6.51
CA LYS A 414 -24.53 -11.23 -6.29
C LYS A 414 -24.18 -9.74 -6.18
N GLU A 415 -23.10 -9.40 -5.47
CA GLU A 415 -22.65 -8.01 -5.33
C GLU A 415 -22.13 -7.42 -6.64
N ILE A 416 -21.44 -8.22 -7.44
CA ILE A 416 -20.99 -7.85 -8.79
C ILE A 416 -22.19 -7.65 -9.71
N ALA A 417 -23.18 -8.56 -9.70
CA ALA A 417 -24.36 -8.47 -10.54
C ALA A 417 -25.15 -7.16 -10.29
N ALA A 418 -25.34 -6.76 -9.02
CA ALA A 418 -26.00 -5.51 -8.68
C ALA A 418 -25.24 -4.26 -9.20
N ARG A 419 -23.91 -4.31 -9.21
CA ARG A 419 -23.06 -3.23 -9.75
C ARG A 419 -23.09 -3.20 -11.27
N ILE A 420 -23.09 -4.35 -11.93
CA ILE A 420 -23.27 -4.45 -13.38
C ILE A 420 -24.62 -3.85 -13.79
N GLU A 421 -25.70 -4.14 -13.06
CA GLU A 421 -27.04 -3.56 -13.31
C GLU A 421 -26.98 -2.03 -13.25
N CYS A 422 -26.41 -1.46 -12.18
CA CYS A 422 -26.22 0.00 -12.04
C CYS A 422 -25.43 0.63 -13.21
N VAL A 423 -24.38 -0.05 -13.68
CA VAL A 423 -23.55 0.43 -14.80
C VAL A 423 -24.26 0.24 -16.15
N SER A 424 -25.10 -0.79 -16.29
CA SER A 424 -25.76 -1.17 -17.55
C SER A 424 -27.09 -0.43 -17.80
N ASP A 425 -27.88 -0.15 -16.76
CA ASP A 425 -29.24 0.41 -16.89
C ASP A 425 -29.26 1.77 -17.60
N ASN A 426 -28.24 2.60 -17.41
CA ASN A 426 -28.13 3.90 -18.08
C ASN A 426 -27.69 3.84 -19.56
N ARG A 427 -27.37 2.66 -20.10
CA ARG A 427 -27.07 2.49 -21.53
C ARG A 427 -28.34 2.26 -22.36
N ALA A 428 -29.38 1.64 -21.79
CA ALA A 428 -30.62 1.36 -22.52
C ALA A 428 -31.39 2.65 -22.92
N ASP A 429 -31.28 3.70 -22.12
CA ASP A 429 -31.88 5.01 -22.41
C ASP A 429 -31.11 5.85 -23.44
N ARG A 430 -29.94 5.37 -23.93
CA ARG A 430 -29.18 6.02 -25.02
C ARG A 430 -29.45 5.42 -26.40
N LEU A 431 -30.14 4.29 -26.46
CA LEU A 431 -30.55 3.62 -27.70
C LEU A 431 -32.00 3.99 -28.12
N LYS A 432 -32.63 4.92 -27.41
CA LYS A 432 -33.86 5.62 -27.78
C LYS A 432 -33.55 7.09 -28.04
#